data_AF-A0A662KNL7-F1
#
_entry.id   AF-A0A662KNL7-F1
#
_cell.length_a   1.000
_cell.length_b   1.000
_cell.length_c   1.000
_cell.angle_alpha   90.00
_cell.angle_beta   90.00
_cell.angle_gamma   90.00
#
_symmetry.space_group_name_H-M   'P 1'
#
loop_
_entity.id
_entity.type
_entity.pdbx_description
1 polymer ?
#
loop_
_entity_poly.entity_id
_entity_poly.type
_entity_poly.pdbx_seq_one_letter_code
_entity_poly.pdbx_strand_id
1 'polypeptide(L)'
;EIFRIHTRKKPLADDVNIDELAEKTEGYTGADIAAVCNEAVMAAIREYVEKEKEVKKEKIKDLKIHKRHFEEALKNVKPISKEELERYVEISERFERSSR
;
A
#
# COMPACT_ATOMS: atom_id res chain seq x y z
N GLU A 1 -0.47 -13.45 -1.64
CA GLU A 1 1.01 -13.33 -1.78
C GLU A 1 1.62 -11.95 -1.54
N ILE A 2 1.26 -10.90 -2.30
CA ILE A 2 2.04 -9.66 -2.41
C ILE A 2 2.19 -8.91 -1.08
N PHE A 3 1.10 -8.71 -0.33
CA PHE A 3 1.16 -8.09 1.00
C PHE A 3 2.10 -8.85 1.94
N ARG A 4 2.06 -10.18 1.96
CA ARG A 4 2.94 -11.00 2.82
C ARG A 4 4.41 -10.76 2.49
N ILE A 5 4.76 -10.63 1.20
CA ILE A 5 6.13 -10.31 0.77
C ILE A 5 6.55 -8.92 1.28
N HIS A 6 5.73 -7.90 1.05
CA HIS A 6 6.07 -6.53 1.42
C HIS A 6 5.99 -6.26 2.93
N THR A 7 5.29 -7.09 3.71
CA THR A 7 5.17 -6.95 5.16
C THR A 7 6.06 -7.88 5.98
N ARG A 8 6.68 -8.91 5.37
CA ARG A 8 7.47 -9.94 6.08
C ARG A 8 8.52 -9.43 7.07
N LYS A 9 9.15 -8.28 6.79
CA LYS A 9 10.19 -7.68 7.64
C LYS A 9 9.71 -6.42 8.38
N LYS A 10 8.40 -6.14 8.35
CA LYS A 10 7.81 -4.96 8.97
C LYS A 10 7.20 -5.35 10.31
N PRO A 11 7.35 -4.53 11.36
CA PRO A 11 6.75 -4.79 12.66
C PRO A 11 5.25 -4.51 12.60
N LEU A 12 4.44 -5.53 12.32
CA LEU A 12 2.98 -5.39 12.30
C LEU A 12 2.40 -5.51 13.72
N ALA A 13 1.34 -4.76 13.99
CA ALA A 13 0.51 -4.96 15.16
C ALA A 13 -0.49 -6.11 14.94
N ASP A 14 -1.01 -6.65 16.04
CA ASP A 14 -1.91 -7.81 16.01
C ASP A 14 -3.29 -7.48 15.41
N ASP A 15 -3.59 -6.20 15.22
CA ASP A 15 -4.81 -5.70 14.56
C ASP A 15 -4.73 -5.70 13.03
N VAL A 16 -3.59 -6.05 12.44
CA VAL A 16 -3.40 -6.09 10.98
C VAL A 16 -3.77 -7.46 10.43
N ASN A 17 -4.87 -7.50 9.67
CA ASN A 17 -5.26 -8.68 8.91
C ASN A 17 -4.84 -8.54 7.43
N ILE A 18 -3.88 -9.36 7.01
CA ILE A 18 -3.34 -9.35 5.64
C ILE A 18 -4.38 -9.80 4.61
N ASP A 19 -5.25 -10.73 4.97
CA ASP A 19 -6.25 -11.24 4.04
C ASP A 19 -7.36 -10.18 3.83
N GLU A 20 -7.76 -9.45 4.88
CA GLU A 20 -8.66 -8.28 4.76
C GLU A 20 -8.05 -7.17 3.88
N LEU A 21 -6.74 -6.92 4.01
CA LEU A 21 -6.05 -5.95 3.15
C LEU A 21 -6.05 -6.39 1.69
N ALA A 22 -5.87 -7.69 1.42
CA ALA A 22 -5.90 -8.21 0.06
C ALA A 22 -7.29 -8.02 -0.58
N GLU A 23 -8.37 -8.33 0.16
CA GLU A 23 -9.76 -8.12 -0.29
C GLU A 23 -10.06 -6.65 -0.62
N LYS A 24 -9.53 -5.71 0.16
CA LYS A 24 -9.72 -4.26 -0.05
C LYS A 24 -8.93 -3.67 -1.23
N THR A 25 -8.01 -4.43 -1.81
CA THR A 25 -7.10 -3.97 -2.87
C THR A 25 -7.36 -4.63 -4.22
N GLU A 26 -8.60 -5.03 -4.49
CA GLU A 26 -8.99 -5.44 -5.83
C GLU A 26 -8.71 -4.31 -6.84
N GLY A 27 -8.11 -4.65 -7.98
CA GLY A 27 -7.68 -3.69 -9.00
C GLY A 27 -6.33 -3.01 -8.73
N TYR A 28 -5.69 -3.26 -7.59
CA TYR A 28 -4.34 -2.76 -7.34
C TYR A 28 -3.30 -3.65 -8.04
N THR A 29 -2.28 -3.01 -8.61
CA THR A 29 -1.10 -3.71 -9.11
C THR A 29 -0.15 -4.07 -7.97
N GLY A 30 0.86 -4.92 -8.25
CA GLY A 30 1.91 -5.20 -7.26
C GLY A 30 2.68 -3.94 -6.84
N ALA A 31 2.83 -2.96 -7.73
CA ALA A 31 3.46 -1.69 -7.40
C ALA A 31 2.59 -0.85 -6.46
N ASP A 32 1.27 -0.83 -6.70
CA ASP A 32 0.33 -0.10 -5.82
C ASP A 32 0.32 -0.72 -4.42
N ILE A 33 0.30 -2.06 -4.31
CA ILE A 33 0.37 -2.74 -3.00
C ILE A 33 1.70 -2.44 -2.29
N ALA A 34 2.82 -2.40 -3.03
CA ALA A 34 4.11 -2.00 -2.47
C ALA A 34 4.07 -0.56 -1.95
N ALA A 35 3.45 0.36 -2.70
CA ALA A 35 3.24 1.74 -2.30
C ALA A 35 2.37 1.84 -1.04
N VAL A 36 1.24 1.11 -0.97
CA VAL A 36 0.39 1.02 0.24
C VAL A 36 1.20 0.59 1.45
N CYS A 37 2.02 -0.45 1.32
CA CYS A 37 2.84 -0.95 2.43
C CYS A 37 3.91 0.05 2.89
N ASN A 38 4.43 0.88 1.99
CA ASN A 38 5.41 1.92 2.33
C ASN A 38 4.72 3.13 2.95
N GLU A 39 3.57 3.56 2.41
CA GLU A 39 2.79 4.65 2.97
C GLU A 39 2.28 4.32 4.37
N ALA A 40 1.90 3.08 4.64
CA ALA A 40 1.51 2.64 5.98
C ALA A 40 2.69 2.71 6.98
N VAL A 41 3.92 2.43 6.55
CA VAL A 41 5.12 2.65 7.38
C VAL A 41 5.30 4.14 7.67
N MET A 42 5.18 4.99 6.64
CA MET A 42 5.35 6.43 6.80
C MET A 42 4.28 7.03 7.70
N ALA A 43 3.03 6.60 7.59
CA ALA A 43 1.96 6.98 8.51
C ALA A 43 2.30 6.62 9.97
N ALA A 44 2.79 5.41 10.21
CA ALA A 44 3.23 4.99 11.54
C ALA A 44 4.37 5.85 12.10
N ILE A 45 5.35 6.19 11.25
CA ILE A 45 6.48 7.06 11.61
C ILE A 45 6.00 8.48 11.91
N ARG A 46 5.10 9.05 11.08
CA ARG A 46 4.52 10.37 11.29
C ARG A 46 3.80 10.43 12.64
N GLU A 47 2.94 9.45 12.92
CA GLU A 47 2.22 9.36 14.19
C GLU A 47 3.18 9.29 15.39
N TYR A 48 4.26 8.52 15.27
CA TYR A 48 5.28 8.41 16.32
C TYR A 48 5.99 9.75 16.57
N VAL A 49 6.43 10.43 15.51
CA VAL A 49 7.14 11.72 15.61
C VAL A 49 6.24 12.82 16.15
N GLU A 50 4.95 12.81 15.83
CA GLU A 50 4.00 13.78 16.38
C GLU A 50 3.76 13.58 17.89
N LYS A 51 3.82 12.34 18.37
CA LYS A 51 3.60 12.02 19.79
C LYS A 51 4.85 12.20 20.64
N GLU A 52 6.03 11.91 20.10
CA GLU A 52 7.29 11.91 20.85
C GLU A 52 8.07 13.19 20.61
N LYS A 53 8.34 13.95 21.69
CA LYS A 53 9.14 15.18 21.63
C LYS A 53 10.61 14.95 21.25
N GLU A 54 11.11 13.73 21.49
CA GLU A 54 12.48 13.34 21.15
C GLU A 54 12.49 11.94 20.51
N VAL A 55 13.09 11.85 19.32
CA VAL A 55 13.21 10.58 18.59
C VAL A 55 14.40 9.77 19.12
N LYS A 56 14.11 8.76 19.96
CA LYS A 56 15.11 7.82 20.49
C LYS A 56 15.13 6.52 19.68
N LYS A 57 16.32 6.03 19.33
CA LYS A 57 16.50 4.82 18.50
C LYS A 57 15.93 3.57 19.18
N GLU A 58 15.94 3.50 20.51
CA GLU A 58 15.41 2.35 21.24
C GLU A 58 13.88 2.25 21.05
N LYS A 59 13.17 3.36 21.19
CA LYS A 59 11.71 3.43 21.04
C LYS A 59 11.23 3.18 19.60
N ILE A 60 12.04 3.52 18.60
CA ILE A 60 11.72 3.21 17.19
C ILE A 60 11.63 1.71 16.95
N LYS A 61 12.40 0.88 17.68
CA LYS A 61 12.35 -0.58 17.52
C LYS A 61 11.01 -1.18 17.95
N ASP A 62 10.31 -0.50 18.86
CA ASP A 62 9.01 -0.94 19.37
C ASP A 62 7.83 -0.41 18.53
N LEU A 63 8.11 0.41 17.51
CA LEU A 63 7.10 0.96 16.62
C LEU A 63 6.44 -0.17 15.84
N LYS A 64 5.12 -0.27 15.98
CA LYS A 64 4.29 -1.21 15.21
C LYS A 64 3.41 -0.48 14.21
N ILE A 65 3.21 -1.12 13.06
CA ILE A 65 2.29 -0.67 12.03
C ILE A 65 0.93 -1.27 12.35
N HIS A 66 -0.04 -0.41 12.63
CA HIS A 66 -1.42 -0.77 12.94
C HIS A 66 -2.32 -0.72 11.71
N LYS A 67 -3.49 -1.37 11.82
CA LYS A 67 -4.55 -1.31 10.80
C LYS A 67 -4.88 0.11 10.34
N ARG A 68 -4.97 1.07 11.28
CA ARG A 68 -5.26 2.49 10.96
C ARG A 68 -4.26 3.12 9.97
N HIS A 69 -2.99 2.71 10.01
CA HIS A 69 -1.98 3.23 9.09
C HIS A 69 -2.18 2.69 7.66
N PHE A 70 -2.63 1.44 7.54
CA PHE A 70 -3.02 0.88 6.23
C PHE A 70 -4.29 1.53 5.71
N GLU A 71 -5.26 1.83 6.56
CA GLU A 71 -6.48 2.54 6.16
C GLU A 71 -6.18 3.96 5.66
N GLU A 72 -5.21 4.66 6.26
CA GLU A 72 -4.70 5.93 5.74
C GLU A 72 -3.99 5.74 4.41
N ALA A 73 -3.10 4.74 4.31
CA ALA A 73 -2.37 4.44 3.09
C ALA A 73 -3.29 4.13 1.90
N LEU A 74 -4.35 3.37 2.12
CA LEU A 74 -5.34 3.03 1.09
C LEU A 74 -6.14 4.25 0.59
N LYS A 75 -6.29 5.30 1.40
CA LYS A 75 -6.90 6.56 0.94
C LYS A 75 -5.97 7.35 0.02
N ASN A 76 -4.67 7.26 0.26
CA ASN A 76 -3.65 8.05 -0.43
C ASN A 76 -3.12 7.34 -1.69
N VAL A 77 -3.10 6.01 -1.69
CA VAL A 77 -2.64 5.21 -2.83
C VAL A 77 -3.86 4.68 -3.59
N LYS A 78 -4.09 5.23 -4.79
CA LYS A 78 -5.18 4.83 -5.68
C LYS A 78 -4.63 3.98 -6.83
N PRO A 79 -5.34 2.90 -7.22
CA PRO A 79 -5.00 2.15 -8.41
C PRO A 79 -5.34 2.96 -9.66
N ILE A 80 -4.95 2.45 -10.82
CA ILE A 80 -5.38 3.01 -12.12
C ILE A 80 -6.92 3.16 -12.15
N SER A 81 -7.40 4.28 -12.69
CA SER A 81 -8.84 4.50 -12.81
C SER A 81 -9.46 3.58 -13.87
N LYS A 82 -10.78 3.35 -13.79
CA LYS A 82 -11.49 2.54 -14.77
C LYS A 82 -11.41 3.17 -16.16
N GLU A 83 -11.51 4.49 -16.25
CA GLU A 83 -11.43 5.26 -17.48
C GLU A 83 -10.04 5.19 -18.13
N GLU A 84 -8.97 5.14 -17.32
CA GLU A 84 -7.61 4.92 -17.84
C GLU A 84 -7.42 3.48 -18.30
N LEU A 85 -7.96 2.50 -17.56
CA LEU A 85 -7.89 1.10 -17.95
C LEU A 85 -8.60 0.84 -19.29
N GLU A 86 -9.79 1.40 -19.48
CA GLU A 86 -10.54 1.33 -20.74
C GLU A 86 -9.74 1.92 -21.90
N ARG A 87 -9.12 3.09 -21.71
CA ARG A 87 -8.23 3.70 -22.71
C ARG A 87 -7.04 2.81 -23.06
N TYR A 88 -6.43 2.15 -22.07
CA TYR A 88 -5.32 1.22 -22.31
C TYR A 88 -5.76 0.05 -23.20
N VAL A 89 -6.95 -0.51 -22.94
CA VAL A 89 -7.52 -1.60 -23.73
C VAL A 89 -7.78 -1.14 -25.17
N GLU A 90 -8.45 -0.01 -25.38
CA GLU A 90 -8.69 0.54 -26.73
C GLU A 90 -7.39 0.75 -27.52
N ILE A 91 -6.37 1.30 -26.86
CA ILE A 91 -5.06 1.50 -27.47
C ILE A 91 -4.46 0.15 -27.89
N SER A 92 -4.46 -0.86 -26.99
CA SER A 92 -3.92 -2.18 -27.31
C SER A 92 -4.63 -2.85 -28.50
N GLU A 93 -5.96 -2.78 -28.56
CA GLU A 93 -6.73 -3.35 -29.68
C GLU A 93 -6.40 -2.65 -31.01
N ARG A 94 -6.23 -1.33 -30.99
CA ARG A 94 -5.87 -0.56 -32.18
C ARG A 94 -4.48 -0.95 -32.70
N PHE A 95 -3.51 -1.13 -31.80
CA PHE A 95 -2.16 -1.58 -32.18
C PHE A 95 -2.18 -2.99 -32.77
N GLU A 96 -2.96 -3.91 -32.22
CA GLU A 96 -3.12 -5.27 -32.76
C GLU A 96 -3.76 -5.26 -34.16
N ARG A 97 -4.80 -4.44 -34.37
CA ARG A 97 -5.45 -4.31 -35.69
C ARG A 97 -4.56 -3.66 -36.74
N SER A 98 -3.68 -2.73 -36.36
CA SER A 98 -2.73 -2.09 -37.29
C SER A 98 -1.48 -2.94 -37.57
N SER A 99 -1.23 -3.98 -36.77
CA SER A 99 -0.09 -4.91 -36.93
C SER A 99 -0.47 -6.21 -37.66
N ARG A 100 -1.73 -6.37 -38.05
CA ARG A 100 -2.24 -7.43 -38.93
C ARG A 100 -2.46 -6.87 -40.33
#